data_AF-A0A2A5EJV2-F1
#
_entry.id   AF-A0A2A5EJV2-F1
#
_cell.length_a   1.000
_cell.length_b   1.000
_cell.length_c   1.000
_cell.angle_alpha   90.00
_cell.angle_beta   90.00
_cell.angle_gamma   90.00
#
_symmetry.space_group_name_H-M   'P 1'
#
loop_
_entity.id
_entity.type
_entity.pdbx_description
1 polymer ?
#
loop_
_entity_poly.entity_id
_entity_poly.type
_entity_poly.pdbx_seq_one_letter_code
_entity_poly.pdbx_strand_id
1 'polypeptide(L)' 'MIHFVGFKNDRYWNAIRVWGQPDFVHRRWDHRAISDIEDADTVIFADGNEHQRLARYSYNDSEFF' A
#
# COMPACT_ATOMS: atom_id res chain seq x y z
N MET A 1 3.03 -8.83 7.60
CA MET A 1 1.88 -8.68 6.69
C MET A 1 2.35 -8.08 5.37
N ILE A 2 1.59 -8.26 4.28
CA ILE A 2 1.88 -7.69 2.96
C ILE A 2 0.97 -6.49 2.72
N HIS A 3 1.57 -5.32 2.56
CA HIS A 3 0.88 -4.06 2.29
C HIS A 3 1.06 -3.66 0.84
N PHE A 4 -0.05 -3.40 0.14
CA PHE A 4 -0.04 -2.87 -1.22
C PHE A 4 -0.36 -1.38 -1.19
N VAL A 5 0.53 -0.53 -1.70
CA VAL A 5 0.37 0.93 -1.66
C VAL A 5 0.17 1.50 -3.06
N GLY A 6 -0.94 2.21 -3.26
CA GLY A 6 -1.19 3.01 -4.46
C GLY A 6 -1.71 2.25 -5.68
N PHE A 7 -2.05 0.96 -5.54
CA PHE A 7 -2.58 0.13 -6.62
C PHE A 7 -4.02 0.52 -7.00
N LYS A 8 -4.31 0.64 -8.31
CA LYS A 8 -5.62 1.08 -8.82
C LYS A 8 -6.11 0.38 -10.09
N ASN A 9 -5.27 -0.46 -10.71
CA ASN A 9 -5.50 -1.06 -12.03
C ASN A 9 -4.81 -2.43 -12.11
N ASP A 10 -4.56 -2.93 -13.33
CA ASP A 10 -3.96 -4.24 -13.60
C ASP A 10 -2.63 -4.51 -12.89
N ARG A 11 -1.92 -3.46 -12.45
CA ARG A 11 -0.73 -3.62 -11.60
C ARG A 11 -1.04 -4.39 -10.32
N TYR A 12 -2.26 -4.27 -9.79
CA TYR A 12 -2.72 -5.04 -8.62
C TYR A 12 -2.70 -6.53 -8.90
N TRP A 13 -3.33 -6.96 -10.00
CA TRP A 13 -3.39 -8.37 -10.39
C TRP A 13 -2.00 -8.94 -10.71
N ASN A 14 -1.13 -8.13 -11.30
CA ASN A 14 0.26 -8.53 -11.54
C ASN A 14 1.05 -8.66 -10.24
N ALA A 15 0.87 -7.74 -9.29
CA ALA A 15 1.51 -7.82 -7.98
C ALA A 15 1.04 -9.07 -7.20
N ILE A 16 -0.24 -9.41 -7.26
CA ILE A 16 -0.76 -10.65 -6.65
C ILE A 16 -0.05 -11.90 -7.19
N ARG A 17 0.23 -11.95 -8.50
CA ARG A 17 0.89 -13.11 -9.11
C ARG A 17 2.33 -13.30 -8.64
N VAL A 18 2.99 -12.23 -8.21
CA VAL A 18 4.40 -12.25 -7.79
C VAL A 18 4.52 -12.40 -6.27
N TRP A 19 3.72 -11.65 -5.52
CA TRP A 19 3.86 -11.49 -4.07
C TRP A 19 2.76 -12.19 -3.26
N GLY A 20 1.69 -12.66 -3.90
CA GLY A 20 0.51 -13.20 -3.23
C GLY A 20 -0.55 -12.13 -2.92
N GLN A 21 -1.63 -12.53 -2.25
CA GLN A 21 -2.67 -11.59 -1.83
C GLN A 21 -2.14 -10.66 -0.73
N PRO A 22 -2.42 -9.35 -0.80
CA PRO A 22 -2.09 -8.44 0.28
C PRO A 22 -2.99 -8.68 1.49
N ASP A 23 -2.44 -8.47 2.68
CA ASP A 23 -3.23 -8.40 3.91
C ASP A 23 -3.91 -7.02 4.06
N PHE A 24 -3.29 -5.98 3.51
CA PHE A 24 -3.83 -4.61 3.53
C PHE A 24 -3.52 -3.83 2.25
N VAL A 25 -4.45 -2.97 1.83
CA VAL A 25 -4.29 -2.10 0.65
C VAL A 25 -4.44 -0.64 1.06
N HIS A 26 -3.35 0.12 0.96
CA HIS A 26 -3.36 1.56 1.13
C HIS A 26 -3.61 2.25 -0.21
N ARG A 27 -4.61 3.13 -0.27
CA ARG A 27 -4.89 3.85 -1.51
C ARG A 27 -3.81 4.89 -1.85
N ARG A 28 -3.11 5.40 -0.83
CA ARG A 28 -2.07 6.42 -0.94
C ARG A 28 -0.93 6.11 0.03
N TRP A 29 0.26 6.59 -0.31
CA TRP A 29 1.35 6.68 0.66
C TRP A 29 1.14 7.92 1.54
N ASP A 30 0.73 7.72 2.79
CA ASP A 30 0.39 8.78 3.73
C ASP A 30 0.77 8.42 5.17
N HIS A 31 0.46 9.31 6.12
CA HIS A 31 0.80 9.08 7.52
C HIS A 31 0.06 7.90 8.16
N ARG A 32 -1.12 7.54 7.65
CA ARG A 32 -1.87 6.37 8.13
C ARG A 32 -1.17 5.10 7.66
N ALA A 33 -0.81 5.05 6.37
CA ALA A 33 -0.07 3.94 5.79
C ALA A 33 1.24 3.67 6.55
N ILE A 34 2.03 4.72 6.83
CA ILE A 34 3.26 4.56 7.64
C ILE A 34 2.94 4.00 9.03
N SER A 35 1.89 4.51 9.68
CA SER A 35 1.54 4.12 11.05
C SER A 35 1.00 2.69 11.16
N ASP A 36 0.56 2.09 10.06
CA ASP A 36 0.06 0.72 10.00
C ASP A 36 1.13 -0.32 9.64
N ILE A 37 2.34 0.13 9.27
CA ILE A 37 3.45 -0.73 8.85
C ILE A 37 4.39 -0.96 10.03
N GLU A 38 4.68 -2.22 10.30
CA GLU A 38 5.68 -2.67 11.26
C GLU A 38 6.98 -3.12 10.56
N ASP A 39 8.09 -3.20 11.30
CA ASP A 39 9.41 -3.55 10.75
C ASP A 39 9.45 -4.92 10.06
N ALA A 40 8.54 -5.83 10.42
CA ALA A 40 8.45 -7.17 9.84
C ALA A 40 7.56 -7.23 8.57
N ASP A 41 6.94 -6.12 8.18
CA ASP A 41 6.01 -6.09 7.05
C ASP A 41 6.72 -5.93 5.71
N THR A 42 6.10 -6.49 4.68
CA THR A 42 6.54 -6.32 3.29
C THR A 42 5.63 -5.31 2.61
N VAL A 43 6.21 -4.19 2.18
CA VAL A 43 5.46 -3.10 1.54
C VAL A 43 5.79 -3.06 0.06
N ILE A 44 4.77 -3.22 -0.78
CA ILE A 44 4.89 -3.16 -2.23
C ILE A 44 4.25 -1.86 -2.72
N PHE A 45 5.03 -1.05 -3.43
CA PHE A 45 4.57 0.22 -4.00
C PHE A 45 4.20 0.06 -5.47
N ALA A 46 3.03 0.57 -5.86
CA ALA A 46 2.62 0.61 -7.26
C ALA A 46 3.42 1.62 -8.10
N ASP A 47 3.94 2.66 -7.45
CA ASP A 47 4.79 3.72 -7.99
C ASP A 47 5.78 4.17 -6.92
N GLY A 48 7.02 4.47 -7.33
CA GLY A 48 8.06 4.96 -6.44
C GLY A 48 8.47 3.95 -5.37
N ASN A 49 8.77 4.45 -4.18
CA ASN A 49 9.21 3.69 -3.01
C ASN A 49 8.87 4.45 -1.71
N GLU A 50 9.37 3.98 -0.57
CA GLU A 50 9.13 4.56 0.76
C GLU A 50 9.60 6.02 0.91
N HIS A 51 10.56 6.46 0.09
CA HIS A 51 11.09 7.83 0.10
C HIS A 51 10.25 8.82 -0.73
N GLN A 52 9.17 8.35 -1.38
CA GLN A 52 8.30 9.24 -2.13
C GLN A 52 7.58 10.22 -1.20
N ARG A 53 7.22 11.39 -1.76
CA ARG A 53 6.51 12.42 -1.01
C ARG A 53 5.17 11.88 -0.50
N LEU A 54 4.96 12.01 0.81
CA LEU A 54 3.70 11.66 1.45
C LEU A 54 2.53 12.48 0.90
N ALA A 55 1.39 11.83 0.76
CA ALA A 55 0.15 12.52 0.49
C ALA A 55 -0.14 13.49 1.63
N ARG A 56 -0.61 14.69 1.27
CA ARG A 56 -0.86 15.78 2.24
C ARG A 56 -1.91 15.42 3.30
N TYR A 57 -2.82 14.52 2.97
CA TYR A 57 -3.92 14.10 3.83
C TYR A 57 -3.97 12.59 3.88
N SER A 58 -4.18 12.05 5.08
CA SER A 58 -4.43 10.63 5.28
C SER A 58 -5.78 10.23 4.69
N TYR A 59 -5.83 9.06 4.06
CA TYR A 59 -7.06 8.49 3.54
C TYR A 59 -7.65 7.44 4.50
N ASN A 60 -8.97 7.30 4.50
CA ASN A 60 -9.63 6.22 5.21
C ASN A 60 -9.65 4.97 4.31
N ASP A 61 -8.66 4.12 4.47
CA ASP A 61 -8.58 2.84 3.74
C ASP A 61 -9.60 1.81 4.26
N SER A 62 -10.25 2.07 5.41
CA SER A 62 -11.21 1.15 6.03
C SER A 62 -12.63 1.18 5.44
N GLU A 63 -12.94 2.13 4.56
CA GLU A 63 -14.26 2.29 3.95
C GLU A 63 -14.46 1.48 2.67
N PHE A 64 -13.41 0.81 2.19
CA PHE A 64 -13.43 0.09 0.92
C PHE A 64 -12.92 -1.34 1.10
N PHE A 65 -13.77 -2.19 1.69
CA PHE A 65 -13.61 -3.64 1.67
C PHE A 65 -14.91 -4.29 1.18
#